data_AF-A0A8H4UMU8-F1
#
_entry.id   AF-A0A8H4UMU8-F1
#
_cell.length_a   1.000
_cell.length_b   1.000
_cell.length_c   1.000
_cell.angle_alpha   90.00
_cell.angle_beta   90.00
_cell.angle_gamma   90.00
#
_symmetry.space_group_name_H-M   'P 1'
#
loop_
_entity.id
_entity.type
_entity.pdbx_description
1 polymer ?
#
loop_
_entity_poly.entity_id
_entity_poly.type
_entity_poly.pdbx_seq_one_letter_code
_entity_poly.pdbx_strand_id
1 'polypeptide(L)'
;VLEEEEEDVDGWDMGDEINVEEENDFVNVESADAGASISEADLWARNSPLAADHVAAGSFDTAMQLLNRQVGAVQFAPLKSRFMEIYTASRTYLPASTGLPPLVNYVRRTVDETDSRKVLPIIPRDLETIANVDLQEGYTAMRSNKLEEGVKIFKRILHTLLVNVVSSEDEV
;
A
#
# COMPACT_ATOMS: atom_id res chain seq x y z
N VAL A 1 -38.24 33.35 59.40
CA VAL A 1 -36.81 33.74 59.30
C VAL A 1 -36.11 32.43 58.99
N LEU A 2 -35.99 31.96 57.74
CA LEU A 2 -35.35 32.57 56.55
C LEU A 2 -34.08 33.31 56.93
N GLU A 3 -32.93 32.69 56.65
CA GLU A 3 -31.57 33.22 56.43
C GLU A 3 -30.66 31.98 56.23
N GLU A 4 -30.41 31.57 54.98
CA GLU A 4 -29.24 31.91 54.11
C GLU A 4 -28.03 31.00 54.44
N GLU A 5 -27.76 29.97 53.62
CA GLU A 5 -26.94 29.95 52.38
C GLU A 5 -25.44 29.73 52.67
N GLU A 6 -24.94 28.57 52.26
CA GLU A 6 -23.65 28.37 51.56
C GLU A 6 -23.58 26.87 51.17
N GLU A 7 -24.34 26.51 50.14
CA GLU A 7 -24.02 25.31 49.35
C GLU A 7 -22.76 25.65 48.55
N ASP A 8 -21.69 24.89 48.75
CA ASP A 8 -20.52 24.83 47.88
C ASP A 8 -21.00 24.50 46.46
N VAL A 9 -21.31 25.54 45.69
CA VAL A 9 -21.37 25.50 44.23
C VAL A 9 -19.94 25.31 43.76
N ASP A 10 -19.51 24.05 43.73
CA ASP A 10 -18.38 23.61 42.95
C ASP A 10 -18.75 23.85 41.48
N GLY A 11 -18.44 25.06 41.07
CA GLY A 11 -18.65 25.58 39.74
C GLY A 11 -18.01 24.61 38.78
N TRP A 12 -18.76 24.28 37.73
CA TRP A 12 -18.23 23.59 36.58
C TRP A 12 -17.16 24.51 35.99
N ASP A 13 -15.91 24.30 36.42
CA ASP A 13 -14.71 24.89 35.85
C ASP A 13 -14.54 24.31 34.45
N MET A 14 -15.39 24.81 33.54
CA MET A 14 -15.22 24.69 32.10
C MET A 14 -14.05 25.60 31.75
N GLY A 15 -12.84 25.15 32.11
CA GLY A 15 -11.59 25.72 31.68
C GLY A 15 -11.64 25.91 30.16
N ASP A 16 -11.31 27.13 29.77
CA ASP A 16 -11.47 27.73 28.45
C ASP A 16 -11.18 26.79 27.26
N GLU A 17 -12.07 26.92 26.26
CA GLU A 17 -11.98 26.44 24.87
C GLU A 17 -12.46 25.01 24.55
N ILE A 18 -13.79 24.82 24.57
CA ILE A 18 -14.42 23.85 23.68
C ILE A 18 -14.32 24.41 22.25
N ASN A 19 -13.27 24.07 21.52
CA ASN A 19 -13.21 24.28 20.08
C ASN A 19 -14.20 23.30 19.39
N VAL A 20 -15.47 23.71 19.28
CA VAL A 20 -16.48 22.98 18.50
C VAL A 20 -16.26 23.28 17.01
N GLU A 21 -15.22 22.70 16.44
CA GLU A 21 -15.14 22.43 15.00
C GLU A 21 -14.62 21.01 14.78
N GLU A 22 -15.25 20.03 15.43
CA GLU A 22 -15.38 18.73 14.81
C GLU A 22 -16.76 18.72 14.14
N GLU A 23 -16.78 18.89 12.81
CA GLU A 23 -17.86 18.34 12.00
C GLU A 23 -17.90 16.85 12.32
N ASN A 24 -18.68 16.50 13.34
CA ASN A 24 -19.08 15.13 13.61
C ASN A 24 -19.88 14.68 12.38
N ASP A 25 -19.19 14.01 11.46
CA ASP A 25 -19.79 13.25 10.39
C ASP A 25 -20.51 12.06 11.05
N PHE A 26 -21.65 12.35 11.67
CA PHE A 26 -22.59 11.34 12.11
C PHE A 26 -22.96 10.54 10.87
N VAL A 27 -22.43 9.31 10.80
CA VAL A 27 -22.74 8.35 9.75
C VAL A 27 -24.24 8.05 9.85
N ASN A 28 -25.04 8.73 9.03
CA ASN A 28 -26.46 8.48 8.91
C ASN A 28 -26.64 7.08 8.30
N VAL A 29 -27.03 6.11 9.13
CA VAL A 29 -27.21 4.71 8.72
C VAL A 29 -28.49 4.48 7.89
N GLU A 30 -29.26 5.54 7.58
CA GLU A 30 -30.56 5.45 6.90
C GLU A 30 -30.58 5.93 5.44
N SER A 31 -29.44 6.17 4.81
CA SER A 31 -29.34 6.34 3.35
C SER A 31 -28.51 5.22 2.74
N ALA A 32 -29.19 4.19 2.24
CA ALA A 32 -28.60 3.12 1.43
C ALA A 32 -28.20 3.57 0.01
N ASP A 33 -27.52 4.71 -0.08
CA ASP A 33 -26.50 4.90 -1.10
C ASP A 33 -25.18 4.72 -0.36
N ALA A 34 -24.74 3.47 -0.27
CA ALA A 34 -23.43 3.14 0.29
C ALA A 34 -22.38 3.79 -0.62
N GLY A 35 -22.02 5.04 -0.30
CA GLY A 35 -20.93 5.75 -0.94
C GLY A 35 -19.76 4.80 -1.04
N ALA A 36 -19.19 4.66 -2.24
CA ALA A 36 -18.24 3.62 -2.59
C ALA A 36 -17.26 3.37 -1.44
N SER A 37 -17.42 2.24 -0.75
CA SER A 37 -16.56 1.86 0.37
C SER A 37 -15.12 1.88 -0.13
N ILE A 38 -14.26 2.68 0.51
CA ILE A 38 -12.84 2.78 0.15
C ILE A 38 -12.25 1.37 0.18
N SER A 39 -11.70 0.92 -0.94
CA SER A 39 -11.11 -0.42 -1.01
C SER A 39 -9.80 -0.46 -0.22
N GLU A 40 -9.39 -1.64 0.23
CA GLU A 40 -8.09 -1.79 0.90
C GLU A 40 -6.92 -1.36 -0.01
N ALA A 41 -7.04 -1.61 -1.31
CA ALA A 41 -6.08 -1.10 -2.29
C ALA A 41 -5.98 0.43 -2.30
N ASP A 42 -7.11 1.13 -2.19
CA ASP A 42 -7.11 2.60 -2.11
C ASP A 42 -6.43 3.09 -0.82
N LEU A 43 -6.60 2.36 0.29
CA LEU A 43 -5.90 2.66 1.55
C LEU A 43 -4.38 2.50 1.40
N TRP A 44 -3.90 1.45 0.72
CA TRP A 44 -2.47 1.27 0.48
C TRP A 44 -1.84 2.46 -0.25
N ALA A 45 -2.47 2.95 -1.31
CA ALA A 45 -1.99 4.11 -2.07
C ALA A 45 -2.07 5.43 -1.30
N ARG A 46 -2.91 5.52 -0.26
CA ARG A 46 -3.00 6.71 0.61
C ARG A 46 -1.97 6.67 1.73
N ASN A 47 -1.68 5.48 2.26
CA ASN A 47 -0.87 5.31 3.46
C ASN A 47 0.61 5.03 3.17
N SER A 48 0.95 4.60 1.95
CA SER A 48 2.33 4.26 1.59
C SER A 48 3.02 5.36 0.77
N PRO A 49 4.30 5.67 1.04
CA PRO A 49 5.12 6.51 0.17
C PRO A 49 5.85 5.73 -0.94
N LEU A 50 5.65 4.41 -1.04
CA LEU A 50 6.44 3.52 -1.89
C LEU A 50 5.71 3.24 -3.21
N ALA A 51 6.38 3.48 -4.35
CA ALA A 51 5.78 3.26 -5.66
C ALA A 51 5.27 1.82 -5.88
N ALA A 52 5.95 0.83 -5.32
CA ALA A 52 5.54 -0.57 -5.40
C ALA A 52 4.16 -0.82 -4.75
N ASP A 53 3.82 -0.12 -3.67
CA ASP A 53 2.53 -0.24 -3.00
C ASP A 53 1.41 0.41 -3.81
N HIS A 54 1.70 1.53 -4.48
CA HIS A 54 0.77 2.15 -5.42
C HIS A 54 0.51 1.28 -6.66
N VAL A 55 1.55 0.56 -7.14
CA VAL A 55 1.39 -0.44 -8.19
C VAL A 55 0.51 -1.59 -7.72
N ALA A 56 0.74 -2.12 -6.51
CA ALA A 56 -0.12 -3.15 -5.94
C ALA A 56 -1.57 -2.66 -5.78
N ALA A 57 -1.78 -1.40 -5.41
CA ALA A 57 -3.10 -0.78 -5.38
C ALA A 57 -3.77 -0.64 -6.76
N GLY A 58 -3.00 -0.69 -7.85
CA GLY A 58 -3.48 -0.42 -9.21
C GLY A 58 -3.49 1.07 -9.57
N SER A 59 -2.98 1.92 -8.69
CA SER A 59 -2.82 3.35 -8.93
C SER A 59 -1.50 3.61 -9.68
N PHE A 60 -1.45 3.20 -10.96
CA PHE A 60 -0.22 3.27 -11.75
C PHE A 60 0.25 4.71 -11.99
N ASP A 61 -0.67 5.67 -12.14
CA ASP A 61 -0.29 7.08 -12.36
C ASP A 61 0.47 7.65 -11.17
N THR A 62 0.00 7.38 -9.95
CA THR A 62 0.66 7.87 -8.73
C THR A 62 1.99 7.14 -8.49
N ALA A 63 2.08 5.85 -8.81
CA ALA A 63 3.35 5.11 -8.81
C ALA A 63 4.37 5.73 -9.79
N MET A 64 3.94 6.07 -11.01
CA MET A 64 4.81 6.70 -12.01
C MET A 64 5.27 8.09 -11.57
N GLN A 65 4.40 8.88 -10.94
CA GLN A 65 4.77 10.17 -10.36
C GLN A 65 5.81 10.03 -9.24
N LEU A 66 5.64 9.03 -8.35
CA LEU A 66 6.61 8.74 -7.30
C LEU A 66 7.97 8.35 -7.89
N LEU A 67 8.00 7.44 -8.86
CA LEU A 67 9.23 7.03 -9.52
C LEU A 67 9.91 8.17 -10.31
N ASN A 68 9.12 9.04 -10.94
CA ASN A 68 9.65 10.23 -11.59
C ASN A 68 10.35 11.15 -10.58
N ARG A 69 9.72 11.38 -9.42
CA ARG A 69 10.27 12.23 -8.36
C ARG A 69 11.47 11.61 -7.64
N GLN A 70 11.45 10.29 -7.40
CA GLN A 70 12.44 9.59 -6.58
C GLN A 70 13.69 9.21 -7.37
N VAL A 71 13.54 8.71 -8.60
CA VAL A 71 14.64 8.15 -9.40
C VAL A 71 14.74 8.76 -10.81
N GLY A 72 13.93 9.78 -11.13
CA GLY A 72 13.97 10.43 -12.44
C GLY A 72 13.42 9.59 -13.59
N ALA A 73 12.60 8.56 -13.30
CA ALA A 73 12.03 7.71 -14.34
C ALA A 73 11.06 8.51 -15.23
N VAL A 74 11.26 8.47 -16.55
CA VAL A 74 10.41 9.15 -17.55
C VAL A 74 9.78 8.19 -18.55
N GLN A 75 10.40 7.04 -18.78
CA GLN A 75 9.93 6.03 -19.73
C GLN A 75 9.54 4.76 -18.97
N PHE A 76 8.24 4.52 -18.84
CA PHE A 76 7.68 3.43 -18.03
C PHE A 76 7.35 2.16 -18.83
N ALA A 77 7.44 2.21 -20.17
CA ALA A 77 7.17 1.02 -21.00
C ALA A 77 7.97 -0.23 -20.57
N PRO A 78 9.26 -0.15 -20.19
CA PRO A 78 10.02 -1.31 -19.71
C PRO A 78 9.54 -1.88 -18.37
N LEU A 79 8.87 -1.08 -17.54
CA LEU A 79 8.39 -1.48 -16.21
C LEU A 79 7.00 -2.13 -16.25
N LYS A 80 6.30 -2.13 -17.39
CA LYS A 80 4.94 -2.69 -17.53
C LYS A 80 4.84 -4.13 -17.01
N SER A 81 5.81 -4.98 -17.34
CA SER A 81 5.81 -6.38 -16.87
C SER A 81 5.90 -6.47 -15.35
N ARG A 82 6.75 -5.64 -14.74
CA ARG A 82 6.91 -5.59 -13.28
C ARG A 82 5.66 -5.03 -12.60
N PHE A 83 5.05 -4.00 -13.19
CA PHE A 83 3.81 -3.42 -12.66
C PHE A 83 2.68 -4.44 -12.64
N MET A 84 2.50 -5.19 -13.74
CA MET A 84 1.47 -6.22 -13.83
C MET A 84 1.76 -7.42 -12.91
N GLU A 85 3.02 -7.81 -12.73
CA GLU A 85 3.42 -8.85 -11.77
C GLU A 85 2.97 -8.48 -10.35
N ILE A 86 3.29 -7.27 -9.89
CA ILE A 86 2.91 -6.80 -8.54
C ILE A 86 1.38 -6.66 -8.40
N TYR A 87 0.72 -6.07 -9.40
CA TYR A 87 -0.73 -5.86 -9.37
C TYR A 87 -1.52 -7.17 -9.29
N THR A 88 -1.09 -8.18 -10.05
CA THR A 88 -1.75 -9.49 -10.05
C THR A 88 -1.43 -10.31 -8.79
N ALA A 89 -0.18 -10.26 -8.30
CA ALA A 89 0.24 -11.01 -7.11
C ALA A 89 -0.43 -10.54 -5.80
N SER A 90 -0.86 -9.28 -5.73
CA SER A 90 -1.48 -8.69 -4.53
C SER A 90 -2.98 -9.01 -4.37
N ARG A 91 -3.60 -9.74 -5.32
CA ARG A 91 -5.02 -10.05 -5.31
C ARG A 91 -5.28 -11.54 -5.51
N THR A 92 -6.15 -12.08 -4.68
CA THR A 92 -6.76 -13.39 -4.86
C THR A 92 -8.27 -13.25 -4.95
N TYR A 93 -8.95 -14.25 -5.51
CA TYR A 93 -10.39 -14.21 -5.72
C TYR A 93 -11.03 -15.43 -5.10
N LEU A 94 -12.04 -15.20 -4.27
CA LEU A 94 -12.82 -16.24 -3.61
C LEU A 94 -14.18 -16.35 -4.31
N PRO A 95 -14.59 -17.53 -4.80
CA PRO A 95 -15.90 -17.68 -5.42
C PRO A 95 -17.00 -17.39 -4.40
N ALA A 96 -17.93 -16.52 -4.76
CA ALA A 96 -19.15 -16.28 -4.01
C ALA A 96 -20.21 -17.35 -4.35
N SER A 97 -21.46 -17.12 -3.94
CA SER A 97 -22.58 -17.97 -4.34
C SER A 97 -22.78 -17.98 -5.86
N THR A 98 -23.39 -19.06 -6.38
CA THR A 98 -23.66 -19.21 -7.81
C THR A 98 -24.43 -18.00 -8.37
N GLY A 99 -23.89 -17.37 -9.41
CA GLY A 99 -24.49 -16.20 -10.05
C GLY A 99 -24.03 -14.85 -9.50
N LEU A 100 -23.21 -14.83 -8.44
CA LEU A 100 -22.59 -13.60 -7.91
C LEU A 100 -21.13 -13.47 -8.35
N PRO A 101 -20.61 -12.23 -8.50
CA PRO A 101 -19.18 -12.00 -8.73
C PRO A 101 -18.31 -12.55 -7.58
N PRO A 102 -17.07 -12.97 -7.86
CA PRO A 102 -16.14 -13.40 -6.82
C PRO A 102 -15.76 -12.24 -5.89
N LEU A 103 -15.48 -12.57 -4.64
CA LEU A 103 -14.96 -11.63 -3.65
C LEU A 103 -13.45 -11.44 -3.89
N VAL A 104 -13.00 -10.19 -3.84
CA VAL A 104 -11.57 -9.85 -3.92
C VAL A 104 -10.97 -9.98 -2.53
N ASN A 105 -9.89 -10.75 -2.42
CA ASN A 105 -9.09 -10.87 -1.22
C ASN A 105 -7.69 -10.26 -1.46
N TYR A 106 -7.37 -9.24 -0.68
CA TYR A 106 -6.12 -8.50 -0.78
C TYR A 106 -5.02 -9.16 0.06
N VAL A 107 -3.89 -9.46 -0.58
CA VAL A 107 -2.77 -10.16 0.09
C VAL A 107 -1.82 -9.13 0.70
N ARG A 108 -1.60 -9.24 2.00
CA ARG A 108 -0.83 -8.28 2.81
C ARG A 108 0.54 -8.83 3.17
N ARG A 109 1.53 -7.94 3.31
CA ARG A 109 2.78 -8.26 4.01
C ARG A 109 2.68 -8.07 5.53
N THR A 110 1.77 -7.20 5.97
CA THR A 110 1.46 -6.95 7.38
C THR A 110 0.28 -7.82 7.82
N VAL A 111 0.54 -9.12 8.03
CA VAL A 111 -0.50 -10.14 8.27
C VAL A 111 -1.18 -10.01 9.64
N ASP A 112 -0.46 -9.55 10.66
CA ASP A 112 -0.95 -9.41 12.03
C ASP A 112 -1.52 -8.01 12.33
N GLU A 113 -1.49 -7.11 11.34
CA GLU A 113 -1.95 -5.73 11.51
C GLU A 113 -3.47 -5.63 11.39
N THR A 114 -4.06 -4.91 12.34
CA THR A 114 -5.51 -4.71 12.44
C THR A 114 -5.91 -3.27 12.17
N ASP A 115 -4.99 -2.32 12.32
CA ASP A 115 -5.21 -0.93 11.93
C ASP A 115 -5.18 -0.81 10.40
N SER A 116 -6.33 -0.47 9.82
CA SER A 116 -6.51 -0.20 8.38
C SER A 116 -5.55 0.86 7.82
N ARG A 117 -4.95 1.71 8.67
CA ARG A 117 -3.94 2.69 8.24
C ARG A 117 -2.55 2.10 8.03
N LYS A 118 -2.29 0.91 8.58
CA LYS A 118 -0.98 0.25 8.60
C LYS A 118 -0.94 -1.03 7.77
N VAL A 119 -2.08 -1.47 7.23
CA VAL A 119 -2.12 -2.59 6.29
C VAL A 119 -1.40 -2.20 4.99
N LEU A 120 -0.53 -3.10 4.50
CA LEU A 120 0.28 -2.87 3.31
C LEU A 120 0.35 -4.14 2.45
N PRO A 121 0.43 -3.99 1.11
CA PRO A 121 0.34 -5.11 0.19
C PRO A 121 1.59 -6.00 0.21
N ILE A 122 1.45 -7.25 -0.21
CA ILE A 122 2.61 -8.07 -0.56
C ILE A 122 3.26 -7.56 -1.86
N ILE A 123 4.59 -7.57 -1.91
CA ILE A 123 5.37 -7.29 -3.11
C ILE A 123 6.16 -8.54 -3.48
N PRO A 124 5.96 -9.12 -4.67
CA PRO A 124 6.67 -10.33 -5.10
C PRO A 124 8.15 -10.05 -5.40
N ARG A 125 8.99 -11.07 -5.17
CA ARG A 125 10.46 -11.06 -5.26
C ARG A 125 11.14 -10.24 -4.17
N ASP A 126 11.41 -10.92 -3.06
CA ASP A 126 12.27 -10.40 -2.01
C ASP A 126 13.72 -10.23 -2.47
N LEU A 127 14.48 -9.46 -1.69
CA LEU A 127 15.88 -9.18 -2.01
C LEU A 127 16.73 -10.45 -2.01
N GLU A 128 16.41 -11.41 -1.14
CA GLU A 128 17.09 -12.70 -1.07
C GLU A 128 16.96 -13.49 -2.38
N THR A 129 15.75 -13.59 -2.95
CA THR A 129 15.53 -14.26 -4.25
C THR A 129 16.30 -13.56 -5.36
N ILE A 130 16.30 -12.23 -5.38
CA ILE A 130 17.02 -11.46 -6.41
C ILE A 130 18.53 -11.73 -6.32
N ALA A 131 19.08 -11.73 -5.10
CA ALA A 131 20.51 -11.89 -4.87
C ALA A 131 21.00 -13.33 -5.09
N ASN A 132 20.26 -14.31 -4.60
CA ASN A 132 20.69 -15.71 -4.59
C ASN A 132 20.26 -16.50 -5.83
N VAL A 133 19.20 -16.06 -6.51
CA VAL A 133 18.66 -16.76 -7.70
C VAL A 133 18.89 -15.94 -8.96
N ASP A 134 18.28 -14.77 -9.08
CA ASP A 134 18.27 -14.01 -10.34
C ASP A 134 19.69 -13.55 -10.74
N LEU A 135 20.50 -13.07 -9.79
CA LEU A 135 21.90 -12.70 -10.06
C LEU A 135 22.75 -13.90 -10.49
N GLN A 136 22.57 -15.07 -9.88
CA GLN A 136 23.31 -16.27 -10.25
C GLN A 136 22.93 -16.77 -11.65
N GLU A 137 21.65 -16.65 -12.02
CA GLU A 137 21.17 -16.90 -13.38
C GLU A 137 21.88 -15.98 -14.39
N GLY A 138 21.96 -14.68 -14.09
CA GLY A 138 22.65 -13.68 -14.90
C GLY A 138 24.14 -13.99 -15.06
N TYR A 139 24.85 -14.30 -13.96
CA TYR A 139 26.26 -14.68 -14.01
C TYR A 139 26.50 -15.96 -14.82
N THR A 140 25.61 -16.94 -14.70
CA THR A 140 25.71 -18.19 -15.45
C THR A 140 25.57 -17.92 -16.95
N ALA A 141 24.58 -17.12 -17.37
CA ALA A 141 24.40 -16.74 -18.77
C ALA A 141 25.65 -16.05 -19.34
N MET A 142 26.27 -15.14 -18.58
CA MET A 142 27.50 -14.47 -18.98
C MET A 142 28.68 -15.44 -19.10
N ARG A 143 28.88 -16.33 -18.13
CA ARG A 143 29.95 -17.35 -18.17
C ARG A 143 29.77 -18.34 -19.31
N SER A 144 28.53 -18.63 -19.71
CA SER A 144 28.19 -19.51 -20.84
C SER A 144 28.16 -18.78 -22.19
N ASN A 145 28.67 -17.55 -22.29
CA ASN A 145 28.70 -16.74 -23.51
C ASN A 145 27.32 -16.46 -24.13
N LYS A 146 26.25 -16.50 -23.32
CA LYS A 146 24.87 -16.13 -23.71
C LYS A 146 24.59 -14.67 -23.37
N LEU A 147 25.36 -13.77 -23.98
CA LEU A 147 25.42 -12.37 -23.56
C LEU A 147 24.06 -11.65 -23.70
N GLU A 148 23.33 -11.88 -24.78
CA GLU A 148 22.01 -11.27 -24.99
C GLU A 148 20.99 -11.67 -23.93
N GLU A 149 21.05 -12.92 -23.48
CA GLU A 149 20.21 -13.44 -22.40
C GLU A 149 20.63 -12.82 -21.05
N GLY A 150 21.93 -12.77 -20.77
CA GLY A 150 22.47 -12.12 -19.58
C GLY A 150 22.03 -10.66 -19.46
N VAL A 151 22.11 -9.88 -20.54
CA VAL A 151 21.64 -8.48 -20.56
C VAL A 151 20.15 -8.37 -20.25
N LYS A 152 19.31 -9.29 -20.77
CA LYS A 152 17.87 -9.31 -20.45
C LYS A 152 17.63 -9.60 -18.97
N ILE A 153 18.37 -10.54 -18.39
CA ILE A 153 18.27 -10.90 -16.96
C ILE A 153 18.67 -9.71 -16.08
N PHE A 154 19.83 -9.08 -16.34
CA PHE A 154 20.27 -7.94 -15.52
C PHE A 154 19.32 -6.73 -15.65
N LYS A 155 18.77 -6.46 -16.84
CA LYS A 155 17.73 -5.45 -16.99
C LYS A 155 16.47 -5.78 -16.19
N ARG A 156 16.03 -7.03 -16.19
CA ARG A 156 14.91 -7.50 -15.36
C ARG A 156 15.20 -7.26 -13.89
N ILE A 157 16.39 -7.61 -13.41
CA ILE A 157 16.80 -7.38 -12.01
C ILE A 157 16.74 -5.90 -11.65
N LEU A 158 17.28 -5.02 -12.50
CA LEU A 158 17.21 -3.57 -12.26
C LEU A 158 15.77 -3.05 -12.19
N HIS A 159 14.90 -3.51 -13.08
CA HIS A 159 13.48 -3.13 -13.05
C HIS A 159 12.76 -3.66 -11.80
N THR A 160 13.11 -4.88 -11.35
CA THR A 160 12.58 -5.47 -10.11
C THR A 160 12.99 -4.62 -8.91
N LEU A 161 14.27 -4.29 -8.78
CA LEU A 161 14.81 -3.50 -7.66
C LEU A 161 14.24 -2.08 -7.62
N LEU A 162 14.06 -1.44 -8.78
CA LEU A 162 13.48 -0.09 -8.88
C LEU A 162 12.04 -0.01 -8.33
N VAL A 163 11.33 -1.14 -8.34
CA VAL A 163 9.94 -1.27 -7.86
C VAL A 163 9.87 -2.43 -6.87
N ASN A 164 10.60 -2.31 -5.76
CA ASN A 164 10.59 -3.28 -4.67
C ASN A 164 10.35 -2.62 -3.31
N VAL A 165 10.08 -3.46 -2.31
CA VAL A 165 10.01 -3.08 -0.90
C VAL A 165 10.90 -4.02 -0.10
N VAL A 166 11.64 -3.46 0.85
CA VAL A 166 12.54 -4.18 1.75
C VAL A 166 12.05 -4.08 3.19
N SER A 167 12.52 -4.99 4.05
CA SER A 167 11.99 -5.12 5.42
C SER A 167 12.80 -4.34 6.46
N SER A 168 14.07 -4.05 6.17
CA SER A 168 14.98 -3.34 7.08
C SER A 168 15.79 -2.27 6.37
N GLU A 169 16.37 -1.35 7.15
CA GLU A 169 17.28 -0.32 6.65
C GLU A 169 18.59 -0.92 6.11
N ASP A 170 19.04 -2.06 6.64
CA ASP A 170 20.23 -2.76 6.15
C ASP A 170 20.07 -3.29 4.72
N GLU A 171 18.83 -3.44 4.24
CA GLU A 171 18.50 -3.91 2.90
C GLU A 171 18.32 -2.76 1.88
N VAL A 172 18.34 -1.50 2.32
CA VAL A 172 18.22 -0.28 1.48
C VAL A 172 19.56 0.10 0.87
#